data_AF-A0A6A4W337-F1
#
_entry.id   AF-A0A6A4W337-F1
#
_cell.length_a   1.000
_cell.length_b   1.000
_cell.length_c   1.000
_cell.angle_alpha   90.00
_cell.angle_beta   90.00
_cell.angle_gamma   90.00
#
_symmetry.space_group_name_H-M   'P 1'
#
loop_
_entity.id
_entity.type
_entity.pdbx_description
1 polymer ?
#
loop_
_entity_poly.entity_id
_entity_poly.type
_entity_poly.pdbx_seq_one_letter_code
_entity_poly.pdbx_strand_id
1 'polypeptide(L)'
;MDTEWTRIPGITDMDTARNQLPGITAMDTEWTRIPGITDMDTEWTRIPGITDMDTEWTRIPGITDMDTEWTRIPGIPDMDTARHQLPGITDMHTEWTRIPGITDMDTEWTRIPGITDMDTEWTRIPGITDMDT
;
A
#
# COMPACT_ATOMS: atom_id res chain seq x y z
N MET A 1 9.68 5.56 10.10
CA MET A 1 8.57 6.46 10.51
C MET A 1 7.38 5.56 10.50
N ASP A 2 6.84 5.32 11.68
CA ASP A 2 6.02 4.14 11.84
C ASP A 2 4.61 4.62 12.18
N THR A 3 3.60 4.08 11.52
CA THR A 3 2.21 4.44 11.77
C THR A 3 1.33 3.21 11.69
N GLU A 4 0.53 3.03 12.73
CA GLU A 4 -0.31 1.85 12.91
C GLU A 4 -1.76 2.29 13.19
N TRP A 5 -2.71 1.73 12.44
CA TRP A 5 -4.14 1.82 12.72
C TRP A 5 -4.66 0.47 13.18
N THR A 6 -4.98 0.35 14.46
CA THR A 6 -5.38 -0.93 15.05
C THR A 6 -6.74 -0.87 15.73
N ARG A 7 -7.60 -1.84 15.41
CA ARG A 7 -8.92 -2.05 16.03
C ARG A 7 -9.82 -0.82 15.95
N ILE A 8 -10.06 -0.35 14.73
CA ILE A 8 -10.95 0.78 14.47
C ILE A 8 -12.27 0.24 13.90
N PRO A 9 -13.36 0.16 14.69
CA PRO A 9 -14.68 -0.20 14.20
C PRO A 9 -15.53 1.03 13.87
N GLY A 10 -16.48 0.86 12.95
CA GLY A 10 -17.58 1.81 12.77
C GLY A 10 -17.25 3.06 11.95
N ILE A 11 -16.20 2.99 11.14
CA ILE A 11 -15.90 3.94 10.07
C ILE A 11 -16.29 3.30 8.74
N THR A 12 -16.88 4.08 7.85
CA THR A 12 -17.23 3.63 6.50
C THR A 12 -16.10 3.93 5.53
N ASP A 13 -15.45 5.08 5.67
CA ASP A 13 -14.46 5.57 4.72
C ASP A 13 -13.14 5.79 5.47
N MET A 14 -12.04 5.32 4.91
CA MET A 14 -10.70 5.51 5.45
C MET A 14 -9.76 6.04 4.40
N ASP A 15 -9.36 7.30 4.57
CA ASP A 15 -8.36 7.96 3.74
C ASP A 15 -7.06 8.12 4.53
N THR A 16 -5.97 7.56 4.02
CA THR A 16 -4.63 7.79 4.57
C THR A 16 -3.72 8.37 3.51
N ALA A 17 -3.25 9.60 3.72
CA ALA A 17 -2.36 10.27 2.79
C ALA A 17 -1.06 10.72 3.46
N ARG A 18 0.09 10.37 2.86
CA ARG A 18 1.41 10.88 3.23
C ARG A 18 2.00 11.70 2.09
N ASN A 19 2.17 12.99 2.36
CA ASN A 19 2.54 13.97 1.36
C ASN A 19 3.79 14.75 1.76
N GLN A 20 4.73 14.89 0.83
CA GLN A 20 5.89 15.79 0.94
C GLN A 20 6.76 15.52 2.18
N LEU A 21 6.98 14.25 2.50
CA LEU A 21 7.84 13.90 3.62
C LEU A 21 9.31 14.14 3.23
N PRO A 22 10.11 14.78 4.09
CA PRO A 22 11.55 14.94 3.86
C PRO A 22 12.25 13.57 3.98
N GLY A 23 13.52 13.50 3.56
CA GLY A 23 14.34 12.27 3.55
C GLY A 23 14.44 11.56 4.89
N ILE A 24 13.44 10.74 5.18
CA ILE A 24 13.38 9.74 6.25
C ILE A 24 14.03 8.47 5.73
N THR A 25 14.69 7.71 6.60
CA THR A 25 15.41 6.50 6.17
C THR A 25 14.46 5.32 5.94
N ALA A 26 13.46 5.13 6.80
CA ALA A 26 12.50 4.04 6.69
C ALA A 26 11.07 4.53 6.95
N MET A 27 10.07 3.85 6.40
CA MET A 27 8.65 4.10 6.68
C MET A 27 7.88 2.79 6.76
N ASP A 28 7.24 2.58 7.90
CA ASP A 28 6.45 1.39 8.16
C ASP A 28 5.01 1.81 8.38
N THR A 29 4.08 1.15 7.69
CA THR A 29 2.67 1.51 7.75
C THR A 29 1.80 0.26 7.87
N GLU A 30 1.03 0.18 8.95
CA GLU A 30 0.20 -0.99 9.23
C GLU A 30 -1.26 -0.64 9.49
N TRP A 31 -2.18 -1.39 8.89
CA TRP A 31 -3.60 -1.37 9.20
C TRP A 31 -4.06 -2.74 9.67
N THR A 32 -4.50 -2.83 10.93
CA THR A 32 -4.84 -4.10 11.56
C THR A 32 -6.23 -4.12 12.20
N ARG A 33 -7.05 -5.10 11.80
CA ARG A 33 -8.41 -5.35 12.34
C ARG A 33 -9.35 -4.16 12.20
N ILE A 34 -9.63 -3.77 10.97
CA ILE A 34 -10.49 -2.63 10.63
C ILE A 34 -11.71 -3.15 9.85
N PRO A 35 -12.79 -3.61 10.50
CA PRO A 35 -13.96 -4.13 9.80
C PRO A 35 -14.97 -3.04 9.42
N GLY A 36 -15.70 -3.28 8.34
CA GLY A 36 -16.86 -2.47 7.96
C GLY A 36 -16.53 -1.20 7.17
N ILE A 37 -15.32 -1.15 6.60
CA ILE A 37 -14.94 -0.14 5.61
C ILE A 37 -15.67 -0.44 4.30
N THR A 38 -16.25 0.59 3.70
CA THR A 38 -16.75 0.58 2.33
C THR A 38 -15.64 1.04 1.40
N ASP A 39 -15.01 2.19 1.69
CA ASP A 39 -13.99 2.79 0.83
C ASP A 39 -12.67 2.95 1.61
N MET A 40 -11.56 2.43 1.07
CA MET A 40 -10.22 2.55 1.65
C MET A 40 -9.25 3.13 0.63
N ASP A 41 -8.86 4.39 0.83
CA ASP A 41 -7.93 5.10 -0.04
C ASP A 41 -6.62 5.34 0.69
N THR A 42 -5.52 4.91 0.07
CA THR A 42 -4.18 5.11 0.64
C THR A 42 -3.22 5.70 -0.37
N GLU A 43 -2.62 6.85 -0.07
CA GLU A 43 -1.74 7.59 -0.98
C GLU A 43 -0.39 7.94 -0.32
N TRP A 44 0.71 7.64 -1.03
CA TRP A 44 2.05 8.10 -0.71
C TRP A 44 2.61 8.96 -1.84
N THR A 45 2.79 10.25 -1.59
CA THR A 45 3.18 11.21 -2.61
C THR A 45 4.39 12.07 -2.23
N ARG A 46 5.38 12.10 -3.13
CA ARG A 46 6.62 12.91 -3.01
C ARG A 46 7.41 12.60 -1.74
N ILE A 47 7.94 11.38 -1.65
CA ILE A 47 8.75 10.92 -0.52
C ILE A 47 10.15 10.56 -1.06
N PRO A 48 11.07 11.53 -1.16
CA PRO A 48 12.43 11.28 -1.64
C PRO A 48 13.35 10.76 -0.53
N GLY A 49 14.32 9.91 -0.92
CA GLY A 49 15.46 9.56 -0.05
C GLY A 49 15.12 8.58 1.08
N ILE A 50 13.99 7.89 0.95
CA ILE A 50 13.65 6.72 1.76
C ILE A 50 14.43 5.52 1.27
N THR A 51 15.01 4.73 2.17
CA THR A 51 15.76 3.53 1.81
C THR A 51 14.93 2.26 1.94
N ASP A 52 13.86 2.31 2.72
CA ASP A 52 13.04 1.15 3.06
C ASP A 52 11.59 1.59 3.29
N MET A 53 10.62 0.91 2.67
CA MET A 53 9.20 1.18 2.86
C MET A 53 8.42 -0.12 2.99
N ASP A 54 7.87 -0.32 4.18
CA ASP A 54 7.01 -1.44 4.50
C ASP A 54 5.56 -0.99 4.64
N THR A 55 4.67 -1.71 3.97
CA THR A 55 3.24 -1.42 4.00
C THR A 55 2.43 -2.70 4.18
N GLU A 56 1.66 -2.81 5.27
CA GLU A 56 0.89 -4.00 5.62
C GLU A 56 -0.59 -3.70 5.90
N TRP A 57 -1.49 -4.47 5.28
CA TRP A 57 -2.91 -4.53 5.65
C TRP A 57 -3.28 -5.92 6.13
N THR A 58 -3.79 -6.01 7.35
CA THR A 58 -4.13 -7.28 8.00
C THR A 58 -5.54 -7.28 8.60
N ARG A 59 -6.37 -8.25 8.19
CA ARG A 59 -7.74 -8.48 8.72
C ARG A 59 -8.69 -7.29 8.53
N ILE A 60 -8.91 -6.90 7.28
CA ILE A 60 -9.81 -5.80 6.90
C ILE A 60 -10.90 -6.38 5.97
N PRO A 61 -11.98 -6.94 6.54
CA PRO A 61 -13.03 -7.58 5.75
C PRO A 61 -14.09 -6.59 5.26
N GLY A 62 -14.68 -6.92 4.10
CA GLY A 62 -15.92 -6.32 3.61
C GLY A 62 -15.77 -4.96 2.94
N ILE A 63 -14.62 -4.71 2.31
CA ILE A 63 -14.34 -3.49 1.56
C ILE A 63 -15.14 -3.50 0.25
N THR A 64 -15.70 -2.37 -0.14
CA THR A 64 -16.25 -2.23 -1.49
C THR A 64 -15.09 -1.85 -2.41
N ASP A 65 -14.50 -0.68 -2.19
CA ASP A 65 -13.43 -0.13 -3.02
C ASP A 65 -12.13 0.04 -2.20
N MET A 66 -11.04 -0.53 -2.68
CA MET A 66 -9.70 -0.38 -2.09
C MET A 66 -8.73 0.18 -3.12
N ASP A 67 -8.34 1.43 -2.93
CA ASP A 67 -7.39 2.12 -3.80
C ASP A 67 -6.08 2.41 -3.06
N THR A 68 -4.97 2.11 -3.72
CA THR A 68 -3.64 2.30 -3.13
C THR A 68 -2.68 2.88 -4.15
N GLU A 69 -2.10 4.04 -3.87
CA GLU A 69 -1.25 4.77 -4.80
C GLU A 69 0.11 5.15 -4.19
N TRP A 70 1.19 4.89 -4.94
CA TRP A 70 2.53 5.40 -4.66
C TRP A 70 3.01 6.28 -5.80
N THR A 71 3.25 7.56 -5.52
CA THR A 71 3.61 8.56 -6.53
C THR A 71 4.87 9.35 -6.17
N ARG A 72 5.86 9.35 -7.08
CA ARG A 72 7.12 10.11 -6.95
C ARG A 72 7.89 9.77 -5.68
N ILE A 73 8.32 8.51 -5.57
CA ILE A 73 9.12 8.01 -4.44
C ILE A 73 10.50 7.60 -4.96
N PRO A 74 11.42 8.55 -5.21
CA PRO A 74 12.72 8.23 -5.80
C PRO A 74 13.73 7.74 -4.77
N GLY A 75 14.57 6.80 -5.20
CA GLY A 75 15.77 6.37 -4.48
C GLY A 75 15.48 5.44 -3.32
N ILE A 76 14.48 4.57 -3.47
CA ILE A 76 14.06 3.54 -2.52
C ILE A 76 14.59 2.18 -2.93
N PRO A 77 15.68 1.64 -2.33
CA PRO A 77 16.19 0.32 -2.64
C PRO A 77 15.18 -0.80 -2.37
N ASP A 78 14.51 -0.77 -1.21
CA ASP A 78 13.68 -1.89 -0.75
C ASP A 78 12.25 -1.38 -0.52
N MET A 79 11.25 -2.09 -1.06
CA MET A 79 9.84 -1.76 -0.93
C MET A 79 8.98 -3.01 -0.81
N ASP A 80 8.38 -3.21 0.37
CA ASP A 80 7.54 -4.36 0.66
C ASP A 80 6.09 -3.95 0.89
N THR A 81 5.19 -4.70 0.26
CA THR A 81 3.74 -4.47 0.34
C THR A 81 3.02 -5.78 0.61
N ALA A 82 2.43 -5.93 1.79
CA ALA A 82 1.75 -7.14 2.21
C ALA A 82 0.26 -6.91 2.48
N ARG A 83 -0.58 -7.78 1.93
CA ARG A 83 -2.02 -7.78 2.17
C ARG A 83 -2.48 -9.16 2.62
N HIS A 84 -3.10 -9.20 3.80
CA HIS A 84 -3.42 -10.43 4.50
C HIS A 84 -4.84 -10.44 5.05
N GLN A 85 -5.59 -11.49 4.73
CA GLN A 85 -6.92 -11.73 5.29
C GLN A 85 -7.89 -10.55 5.03
N LEU A 86 -8.00 -10.13 3.77
CA LEU A 86 -8.93 -9.08 3.33
C LEU A 86 -10.09 -9.70 2.50
N PRO A 87 -11.02 -10.47 3.11
CA PRO A 87 -12.10 -11.10 2.35
C PRO A 87 -13.19 -10.10 1.98
N GLY A 88 -13.82 -10.33 0.82
CA GLY A 88 -15.01 -9.60 0.38
C GLY A 88 -14.71 -8.18 -0.04
N ILE A 89 -13.59 -7.97 -0.73
CA ILE A 89 -13.30 -6.74 -1.49
C ILE A 89 -14.09 -6.79 -2.80
N THR A 90 -14.73 -5.70 -3.23
CA THR A 90 -15.40 -5.69 -4.54
C THR A 90 -14.40 -5.30 -5.63
N ASP A 91 -13.88 -4.09 -5.54
CA ASP A 91 -12.92 -3.53 -6.49
C ASP A 91 -11.63 -3.16 -5.76
N MET A 92 -10.50 -3.47 -6.40
CA MET A 92 -9.18 -3.22 -5.85
C MET A 92 -8.28 -2.61 -6.92
N HIS A 93 -7.82 -1.39 -6.68
CA HIS A 93 -6.85 -0.74 -7.53
C HIS A 93 -5.53 -0.53 -6.80
N THR A 94 -4.43 -0.76 -7.50
CA THR A 94 -3.11 -0.44 -6.99
C THR A 94 -2.23 0.20 -8.07
N GLU A 95 -1.74 1.41 -7.82
CA GLU A 95 -0.92 2.16 -8.76
C GLU A 95 0.45 2.53 -8.18
N TRP A 96 1.50 2.30 -8.97
CA TRP A 96 2.85 2.78 -8.71
C TRP A 96 3.31 3.68 -9.85
N THR A 97 3.62 4.94 -9.53
CA THR A 97 3.97 5.97 -10.50
C THR A 97 5.24 6.73 -10.13
N ARG A 98 6.25 6.69 -11.02
CA ARG A 98 7.53 7.42 -10.91
C ARG A 98 8.31 7.08 -9.64
N ILE A 99 8.63 5.80 -9.48
CA ILE A 99 9.38 5.25 -8.34
C ILE A 99 10.73 4.70 -8.88
N PRO A 100 11.69 5.55 -9.24
CA PRO A 100 12.99 5.08 -9.72
C PRO A 100 13.89 4.63 -8.56
N GLY A 101 14.75 3.64 -8.82
CA GLY A 101 15.83 3.27 -7.90
C GLY A 101 15.49 2.17 -6.89
N ILE A 102 14.40 1.44 -7.12
CA ILE A 102 14.10 0.14 -6.50
C ILE A 102 15.14 -0.87 -6.90
N THR A 103 15.73 -1.53 -5.91
CA THR A 103 16.57 -2.71 -6.08
C THR A 103 15.70 -3.94 -5.95
N ASP A 104 15.02 -4.08 -4.81
CA ASP A 104 14.18 -5.21 -4.44
C ASP A 104 12.76 -4.71 -4.12
N MET A 105 11.76 -5.43 -4.63
CA MET A 105 10.36 -5.10 -4.43
C MET A 105 9.54 -6.37 -4.26
N ASP A 106 8.94 -6.52 -3.09
CA ASP A 106 8.11 -7.68 -2.77
C ASP A 106 6.66 -7.25 -2.55
N THR A 107 5.75 -7.94 -3.24
CA THR A 107 4.32 -7.78 -3.01
C THR A 107 3.69 -9.12 -2.64
N GLU A 108 3.01 -9.20 -1.51
CA GLU A 108 2.40 -10.46 -1.04
C GLU A 108 0.89 -10.32 -0.83
N TRP A 109 0.14 -11.30 -1.36
CA TRP A 109 -1.31 -11.34 -1.30
C TRP A 109 -1.81 -12.68 -0.75
N THR A 110 -2.23 -12.71 0.51
CA THR A 110 -2.61 -13.95 1.20
C THR A 110 -4.02 -13.91 1.78
N ARG A 111 -4.85 -14.87 1.37
CA ARG A 111 -6.25 -15.06 1.83
C ARG A 111 -7.15 -13.85 1.55
N ILE A 112 -7.29 -13.49 0.27
CA ILE A 112 -8.10 -12.35 -0.18
C ILE A 112 -9.20 -12.85 -1.13
N PRO A 113 -10.17 -13.65 -0.65
CA PRO A 113 -11.25 -14.16 -1.50
C PRO A 113 -12.34 -13.09 -1.72
N GLY A 114 -13.05 -13.20 -2.85
CA GLY A 114 -14.27 -12.42 -3.10
C GLY A 114 -14.08 -11.15 -3.93
N ILE A 115 -12.86 -10.89 -4.43
CA ILE A 115 -12.56 -9.79 -5.36
C ILE A 115 -13.36 -9.96 -6.66
N THR A 116 -14.02 -8.88 -7.08
CA THR A 116 -14.75 -8.80 -8.35
C THR A 116 -13.87 -8.20 -9.43
N ASP A 117 -13.22 -7.08 -9.14
CA ASP A 117 -12.25 -6.43 -10.04
C ASP A 117 -10.92 -6.17 -9.33
N MET A 118 -9.81 -6.39 -10.05
CA MET A 118 -8.46 -6.16 -9.56
C MET A 118 -7.60 -5.59 -10.68
N ASP A 119 -7.08 -4.39 -10.45
CA ASP A 119 -6.18 -3.71 -11.36
C ASP A 119 -4.90 -3.26 -10.65
N THR A 120 -3.77 -3.51 -11.30
CA THR A 120 -2.42 -3.17 -10.83
C THR A 120 -1.68 -2.47 -11.95
N GLU A 121 -1.31 -1.20 -11.77
CA GLU A 121 -0.61 -0.38 -12.78
C GLU A 121 0.79 0.07 -12.32
N TRP A 122 1.78 -0.11 -13.20
CA TRP A 122 3.16 0.31 -12.99
C TRP A 122 3.61 1.29 -14.06
N THR A 123 3.83 2.56 -13.68
CA THR A 123 4.19 3.63 -14.61
C THR A 123 5.53 4.30 -14.22
N ARG A 124 6.53 4.18 -15.10
CA ARG A 124 7.87 4.79 -14.95
C ARG A 124 8.60 4.34 -13.67
N ILE A 125 8.82 3.04 -13.55
CA ILE A 125 9.50 2.40 -12.41
C ILE A 125 10.84 1.79 -12.88
N PRO A 126 11.85 2.60 -13.26
CA PRO A 126 13.14 2.07 -13.72
C PRO A 126 14.05 1.67 -12.55
N GLY A 127 14.89 0.66 -12.77
CA GLY A 127 15.96 0.29 -11.85
C GLY A 127 15.73 -1.00 -11.07
N ILE A 128 14.51 -1.56 -11.11
CA ILE A 128 14.15 -2.81 -10.44
C ILE A 128 15.12 -3.93 -10.86
N THR A 129 15.77 -4.53 -9.88
CA THR A 129 16.72 -5.63 -10.07
C THR A 129 16.08 -6.96 -9.72
N ASP A 130 15.30 -7.01 -8.64
CA ASP A 130 14.47 -8.15 -8.23
C ASP A 130 13.03 -7.69 -7.96
N MET A 131 12.07 -8.55 -8.31
CA MET A 131 10.64 -8.32 -8.10
C MET A 131 9.95 -9.66 -7.83
N ASP A 132 9.39 -9.81 -6.63
CA ASP A 132 8.53 -10.93 -6.25
C ASP A 132 7.07 -10.45 -6.05
N THR A 133 6.12 -11.22 -6.58
CA THR A 133 4.68 -10.85 -6.65
C THR A 133 3.77 -12.06 -6.54
#